data_AF-A0A2S7WHE2-F1
#
_entry.id   AF-A0A2S7WHE2-F1
#
_cell.length_a   1.000
_cell.length_b   1.000
_cell.length_c   1.000
_cell.angle_alpha   90.00
_cell.angle_beta   90.00
_cell.angle_gamma   90.00
#
_symmetry.space_group_name_H-M   'P 1'
#
loop_
_entity.id
_entity.type
_entity.pdbx_description
1 polymer ?
#
loop_
_entity_poly.entity_id
_entity_poly.type
_entity_poly.pdbx_seq_one_letter_code
_entity_poly.pdbx_strand_id
1 'polypeptide(L)'
;MKLRIILFVCIATTLFSCESNEIEIDTNNLLYGSWVSPEYDSETTTFKRGANLPKEAYGVSFNKEGVFKEKTSGWCGTPPLTFFEIEGTFQLENTLISISTHSYPTNYAWRIISLTKEELVIKRELTQQEIEHSALIDLYVEIENLTYAESCLNDLDWTFAPYGAKACGGPKGYIPYSKSIDTVSFLQKIEKYTEAEKEYNIKWGIISDCSLAASPKSVECQNGYPTLIY
;
A
#
# COMPACT_ATOMS: atom_id res chain seq x y z
N MET A 1 55.78 -61.13 12.40
CA MET A 1 56.38 -60.06 11.57
C MET A 1 55.44 -59.77 10.39
N LYS A 2 54.79 -58.59 10.44
CA LYS A 2 54.05 -57.84 9.41
C LYS A 2 52.96 -58.55 8.56
N LEU A 3 51.71 -58.39 9.01
CA LEU A 3 50.49 -58.53 8.21
C LEU A 3 50.31 -57.24 7.37
N ARG A 4 50.29 -57.34 6.04
CA ARG A 4 50.10 -56.19 5.13
C ARG A 4 48.61 -55.87 5.02
N ILE A 5 48.19 -54.75 5.60
CA ILE A 5 46.86 -54.16 5.40
C ILE A 5 46.92 -53.37 4.08
N ILE A 6 46.21 -53.84 3.06
CA ILE A 6 46.01 -53.13 1.80
C ILE A 6 44.82 -52.19 2.00
N LEU A 7 45.10 -50.89 2.14
CA LEU A 7 44.10 -49.84 2.26
C LEU A 7 43.54 -49.54 0.86
N PHE A 8 42.32 -50.01 0.57
CA PHE A 8 41.59 -49.62 -0.63
C PHE A 8 41.08 -48.19 -0.46
N VAL A 9 41.72 -47.23 -1.13
CA VAL A 9 41.28 -45.84 -1.16
C VAL A 9 40.16 -45.73 -2.19
N CYS A 10 38.91 -45.79 -1.73
CA CYS A 10 37.74 -45.43 -2.54
C CYS A 10 37.72 -43.90 -2.73
N ILE A 11 38.18 -43.44 -3.89
CA ILE A 11 38.00 -42.06 -4.34
C ILE A 11 36.54 -41.90 -4.73
N ALA A 12 35.73 -41.38 -3.80
CA ALA A 12 34.37 -40.94 -4.09
C ALA A 12 34.45 -39.67 -4.95
N THR A 13 34.33 -39.83 -6.26
CA THR A 13 34.12 -38.72 -7.19
C THR A 13 32.72 -38.14 -6.93
N THR A 14 32.66 -37.09 -6.12
CA THR A 14 31.46 -36.26 -5.98
C THR A 14 31.28 -35.50 -7.30
N LEU A 15 30.41 -36.04 -8.16
CA LEU A 15 29.86 -35.27 -9.28
C LEU A 15 29.01 -34.16 -8.67
N PHE A 16 29.56 -32.96 -8.57
CA PHE A 16 28.76 -31.75 -8.42
C PHE A 16 27.93 -31.61 -9.70
N SER A 17 26.71 -32.13 -9.68
CA SER A 17 25.70 -31.79 -10.66
C SER A 17 25.31 -30.33 -10.40
N CYS A 18 25.95 -29.39 -11.09
CA CYS A 18 25.39 -28.07 -11.27
C CYS A 18 24.16 -28.23 -12.16
N GLU A 19 22.99 -28.34 -11.54
CA GLU A 19 21.72 -28.16 -12.23
C GLU A 19 21.70 -26.69 -12.71
N SER A 20 22.03 -26.48 -13.98
CA SER A 20 21.80 -25.19 -14.61
C SER A 20 20.28 -25.00 -14.65
N ASN A 21 19.76 -24.22 -13.70
CA ASN A 21 18.38 -23.73 -13.76
C ASN A 21 18.27 -22.80 -14.96
N GLU A 22 18.04 -23.36 -16.14
CA GLU A 22 17.70 -22.60 -17.33
C GLU A 22 16.36 -21.90 -17.09
N ILE A 23 16.32 -20.58 -17.29
CA ILE A 23 15.10 -19.81 -17.17
C ILE A 23 14.31 -20.03 -18.47
N GLU A 24 13.22 -20.78 -18.38
CA GLU A 24 12.29 -20.94 -19.51
C GLU A 24 11.52 -19.61 -19.72
N ILE A 25 11.72 -18.98 -20.87
CA ILE A 25 11.07 -17.71 -21.22
C ILE A 25 10.10 -17.96 -22.36
N ASP A 26 8.82 -17.67 -22.13
CA ASP A 26 7.82 -17.69 -23.19
C ASP A 26 7.99 -16.46 -24.09
N THR A 27 8.37 -16.71 -25.34
CA THR A 27 8.58 -15.63 -26.33
C THR A 27 7.28 -14.99 -26.83
N ASN A 28 6.12 -15.63 -26.62
CA ASN A 28 4.81 -15.07 -26.98
C ASN A 28 4.26 -14.14 -25.90
N ASN A 29 4.63 -14.35 -24.64
CA ASN A 29 4.24 -13.47 -23.54
C ASN A 29 5.33 -13.45 -22.45
N LEU A 30 6.10 -12.37 -22.43
CA LEU A 30 7.18 -12.17 -21.45
C LEU A 30 6.67 -12.10 -20.00
N LEU A 31 5.38 -11.86 -19.74
CA LEU A 31 4.87 -11.81 -18.37
C LEU A 31 4.94 -13.19 -17.69
N TYR A 32 4.84 -14.27 -18.46
CA TYR A 32 4.87 -15.61 -17.90
C TYR A 32 6.22 -15.94 -17.28
N GLY A 33 6.19 -16.66 -16.16
CA GLY A 33 7.36 -17.02 -15.35
C GLY A 33 7.33 -16.42 -13.95
N SER A 34 8.47 -16.50 -13.26
CA SER A 34 8.64 -16.01 -11.88
C SER A 34 9.34 -14.65 -11.86
N TRP A 35 8.83 -13.77 -11.00
CA TRP A 35 9.29 -12.40 -10.77
C TRP A 35 9.62 -12.23 -9.30
N VAL A 36 10.88 -11.95 -8.99
CA VAL A 36 11.48 -12.07 -7.65
C VAL A 36 12.29 -10.82 -7.32
N SER A 37 12.78 -10.74 -6.08
CA SER A 37 13.67 -9.65 -5.63
C SER A 37 13.09 -8.26 -5.93
N PRO A 38 11.89 -7.93 -5.40
CA PRO A 38 11.26 -6.64 -5.66
C PRO A 38 12.12 -5.49 -5.11
N GLU A 39 12.29 -4.47 -5.92
CA GLU A 39 12.85 -3.17 -5.54
C GLU A 39 11.71 -2.15 -5.56
N TYR A 40 11.49 -1.48 -4.44
CA TYR A 40 10.38 -0.55 -4.24
C TYR A 40 10.86 0.90 -4.42
N ASP A 41 10.16 1.63 -5.28
CA ASP A 41 10.24 3.08 -5.43
C ASP A 41 8.93 3.74 -4.95
N SER A 42 8.84 5.07 -4.92
CA SER A 42 7.65 5.77 -4.40
C SER A 42 6.35 5.42 -5.12
N GLU A 43 6.42 5.07 -6.42
CA GLU A 43 5.24 4.72 -7.22
C GLU A 43 5.28 3.37 -7.91
N THR A 44 6.46 2.75 -8.03
CA THR A 44 6.65 1.53 -8.82
C THR A 44 7.34 0.42 -8.03
N THR A 45 7.07 -0.81 -8.43
CA THR A 45 7.79 -2.00 -7.97
C THR A 45 8.49 -2.62 -9.17
N THR A 46 9.80 -2.82 -9.05
CA THR A 46 10.62 -3.49 -10.07
C THR A 46 10.97 -4.89 -9.62
N PHE A 47 10.58 -5.89 -10.39
CA PHE A 47 10.94 -7.28 -10.18
C PHE A 47 12.02 -7.73 -11.15
N LYS A 48 12.84 -8.70 -10.72
CA LYS A 48 13.80 -9.42 -11.57
C LYS A 48 13.24 -10.77 -11.95
N ARG A 49 13.54 -11.25 -13.15
CA ARG A 49 13.17 -12.60 -13.56
C ARG A 49 13.92 -13.64 -12.72
N GLY A 50 13.17 -14.60 -12.20
CA GLY A 50 13.70 -15.77 -11.50
C GLY A 50 13.34 -17.06 -12.23
N ALA A 51 14.15 -18.11 -12.03
CA ALA A 51 13.81 -19.45 -12.51
C ALA A 51 12.57 -20.02 -11.80
N ASN A 52 12.45 -19.74 -10.49
CA ASN A 52 11.36 -20.21 -9.63
C ASN A 52 11.06 -19.16 -8.55
N LEU A 53 9.89 -19.29 -7.90
CA LEU A 53 9.60 -18.52 -6.67
C LEU A 53 10.59 -18.89 -5.55
N PRO A 54 11.11 -17.91 -4.80
CA PRO A 54 12.04 -18.16 -3.70
C PRO A 54 11.34 -18.89 -2.55
N LYS A 55 12.09 -19.67 -1.75
CA LYS A 55 11.52 -20.33 -0.57
C LYS A 55 11.28 -19.35 0.59
N GLU A 56 12.17 -18.36 0.72
CA GLU A 56 12.26 -17.46 1.88
C GLU A 56 12.41 -15.98 1.45
N ALA A 57 11.70 -15.57 0.40
CA ALA A 57 11.63 -14.17 -0.01
C ALA A 57 10.30 -13.87 -0.72
N TYR A 58 10.03 -12.60 -0.98
CA TYR A 58 8.87 -12.20 -1.78
C TYR A 58 9.08 -12.51 -3.27
N GLY A 59 8.01 -12.92 -3.95
CA GLY A 59 8.00 -13.08 -5.40
C GLY A 59 6.61 -13.45 -5.91
N VAL A 60 6.38 -13.26 -7.20
CA VAL A 60 5.12 -13.58 -7.86
C VAL A 60 5.36 -14.35 -9.15
N SER A 61 4.39 -15.15 -9.58
CA SER A 61 4.47 -15.86 -10.86
C SER A 61 3.15 -15.86 -11.60
N PHE A 62 3.25 -15.81 -12.93
CA PHE A 62 2.14 -15.85 -13.87
C PHE A 62 2.34 -17.01 -14.83
N ASN A 63 1.30 -17.79 -15.13
CA ASN A 63 1.38 -18.86 -16.12
C ASN A 63 0.32 -18.73 -17.23
N LYS A 64 0.47 -19.54 -18.28
CA LYS A 64 -0.40 -19.56 -19.46
C LYS A 64 -1.83 -20.04 -19.18
N GLU A 65 -2.04 -20.75 -18.06
CA GLU A 65 -3.36 -21.19 -17.60
C GLU A 65 -4.12 -20.08 -16.85
N GLY A 66 -3.53 -18.89 -16.66
CA GLY A 66 -4.15 -17.78 -15.93
C GLY A 66 -4.03 -17.90 -14.41
N VAL A 67 -3.12 -18.73 -13.91
CA VAL A 67 -2.84 -18.89 -12.48
C VAL A 67 -1.83 -17.85 -12.03
N PHE A 68 -2.13 -17.22 -10.90
CA PHE A 68 -1.25 -16.34 -10.17
C PHE A 68 -0.80 -17.02 -8.87
N LYS A 69 0.48 -16.90 -8.54
CA LYS A 69 1.02 -17.31 -7.25
C LYS A 69 1.85 -16.19 -6.67
N GLU A 70 1.70 -15.96 -5.38
CA GLU A 70 2.46 -14.98 -4.61
C GLU A 70 3.14 -15.69 -3.44
N LYS A 71 4.47 -15.59 -3.38
CA LYS A 71 5.25 -15.99 -2.22
C LYS A 71 5.39 -14.79 -1.29
N THR A 72 4.93 -14.94 -0.06
CA THR A 72 4.97 -13.85 0.93
C THR A 72 5.14 -14.40 2.35
N SER A 73 5.28 -13.51 3.33
CA SER A 73 5.32 -13.83 4.75
C SER A 73 4.28 -13.04 5.52
N GLY A 74 3.87 -13.57 6.68
CA GLY A 74 2.83 -12.97 7.51
C GLY A 74 3.30 -11.70 8.22
N TRP A 75 2.33 -10.87 8.62
CA TRP A 75 2.57 -9.58 9.30
C TRP A 75 3.24 -9.69 10.68
N CYS A 76 3.15 -10.83 11.38
CA CYS A 76 3.74 -10.99 12.71
C CYS A 76 5.25 -11.26 12.64
N GLY A 77 6.02 -10.20 12.43
CA GLY A 77 7.48 -10.18 12.28
C GLY A 77 8.28 -10.40 13.57
N THR A 78 8.10 -11.54 14.24
CA THR A 78 9.14 -12.07 15.15
C THR A 78 9.87 -13.20 14.44
N PRO A 79 11.19 -13.05 14.17
CA PRO A 79 11.98 -14.11 13.55
C PRO A 79 11.87 -15.45 14.31
N PRO A 80 11.88 -16.58 13.59
CA PRO A 80 12.01 -16.69 12.13
C PRO A 80 10.71 -16.35 11.38
N LEU A 81 10.83 -15.63 10.25
CA LEU A 81 9.68 -15.36 9.37
C LEU A 81 9.21 -16.67 8.73
N THR A 82 7.91 -16.93 8.79
CA THR A 82 7.30 -18.05 8.06
C THR A 82 6.77 -17.56 6.72
N PHE A 83 7.26 -18.17 5.64
CA PHE A 83 6.81 -17.87 4.28
C PHE A 83 5.75 -18.87 3.83
N PHE A 84 4.72 -18.37 3.15
CA PHE A 84 3.65 -19.15 2.55
C PHE A 84 3.36 -18.67 1.12
N GLU A 85 2.57 -19.45 0.40
CA GLU A 85 2.14 -19.14 -0.96
C GLU A 85 0.65 -18.80 -0.96
N ILE A 86 0.29 -17.71 -1.62
CA ILE A 86 -1.09 -17.34 -1.91
C ILE A 86 -1.33 -17.70 -3.37
N GLU A 87 -2.37 -18.49 -3.63
CA GLU A 87 -2.82 -18.80 -4.98
C GLU A 87 -3.97 -17.88 -5.39
N GLY A 88 -4.03 -17.62 -6.70
CA GLY A 88 -5.04 -16.78 -7.32
C GLY A 88 -5.10 -16.98 -8.83
N THR A 89 -5.81 -16.08 -9.48
CA THR A 89 -5.91 -16.00 -10.94
C THR A 89 -5.53 -14.61 -11.40
N PHE A 90 -5.15 -14.50 -12.67
CA PHE A 90 -4.94 -13.20 -13.29
C PHE A 90 -5.52 -13.15 -14.70
N GLN A 91 -5.79 -11.92 -15.15
CA GLN A 91 -6.11 -11.60 -16.54
C GLN A 91 -5.23 -10.43 -16.98
N LEU A 92 -4.69 -10.51 -18.19
CA LEU A 92 -3.89 -9.44 -18.79
C LEU A 92 -4.68 -8.82 -19.95
N GLU A 93 -5.00 -7.54 -19.82
CA GLU A 93 -5.61 -6.72 -20.87
C GLU A 93 -4.69 -5.53 -21.18
N ASN A 94 -4.04 -5.56 -22.34
CA ASN A 94 -2.99 -4.61 -22.73
C ASN A 94 -1.84 -4.57 -21.69
N THR A 95 -1.83 -3.57 -20.82
CA THR A 95 -0.85 -3.40 -19.74
C THR A 95 -1.45 -3.60 -18.36
N LEU A 96 -2.75 -3.86 -18.24
CA LEU A 96 -3.44 -4.04 -16.98
C LEU A 96 -3.48 -5.53 -16.61
N ILE A 97 -2.86 -5.87 -15.48
CA ILE A 97 -2.91 -7.19 -14.84
C ILE A 97 -3.96 -7.11 -13.75
N SER A 98 -5.11 -7.74 -13.96
CA SER A 98 -6.15 -7.90 -12.94
C SER A 98 -5.90 -9.19 -12.17
N ILE A 99 -5.75 -9.11 -10.85
CA ILE A 99 -5.38 -10.23 -9.98
C ILE A 99 -6.50 -10.48 -8.98
N SER A 100 -6.90 -11.75 -8.85
CA SER A 100 -7.86 -12.22 -7.85
C SER A 100 -7.21 -13.29 -6.99
N THR A 101 -7.22 -13.13 -5.67
CA THR A 101 -6.63 -14.09 -4.73
C THR A 101 -7.64 -14.59 -3.70
N HIS A 102 -7.31 -15.70 -3.04
CA HIS A 102 -8.10 -16.24 -1.93
C HIS A 102 -7.79 -15.58 -0.57
N SER A 103 -6.86 -14.62 -0.54
CA SER A 103 -6.46 -13.86 0.65
C SER A 103 -6.86 -12.39 0.49
N TYR A 104 -6.80 -11.61 1.57
CA TYR A 104 -6.90 -10.16 1.45
C TYR A 104 -5.54 -9.58 0.98
N PRO A 105 -5.52 -8.63 0.02
CA PRO A 105 -6.66 -8.15 -0.78
C PRO A 105 -7.14 -9.18 -1.82
N THR A 106 -8.46 -9.35 -1.91
CA THR A 106 -9.07 -10.37 -2.78
C THR A 106 -9.01 -10.01 -4.25
N ASN A 107 -9.09 -8.73 -4.59
CA ASN A 107 -8.99 -8.24 -5.96
C ASN A 107 -8.15 -6.97 -5.97
N TYR A 108 -7.21 -6.89 -6.90
CA TYR A 108 -6.39 -5.71 -7.15
C TYR A 108 -5.85 -5.76 -8.57
N ALA A 109 -5.31 -4.66 -9.06
CA ALA A 109 -4.72 -4.61 -10.38
C ALA A 109 -3.37 -3.89 -10.39
N TRP A 110 -2.52 -4.30 -11.31
CA TRP A 110 -1.23 -3.70 -11.58
C TRP A 110 -1.15 -3.26 -13.03
N ARG A 111 -0.56 -2.10 -13.27
CA ARG A 111 -0.24 -1.62 -14.61
C ARG A 111 1.24 -1.85 -14.90
N ILE A 112 1.52 -2.55 -15.99
CA ILE A 112 2.87 -2.74 -16.51
C ILE A 112 3.36 -1.40 -17.03
N ILE A 113 4.45 -0.91 -16.45
CA ILE A 113 5.19 0.28 -16.88
C ILE A 113 6.29 -0.13 -17.87
N SER A 114 6.98 -1.23 -17.59
CA SER A 114 7.99 -1.82 -18.48
C SER A 114 8.03 -3.34 -18.28
N LEU A 115 8.25 -4.08 -19.35
CA LEU A 115 8.38 -5.53 -19.34
C LEU A 115 9.47 -5.96 -20.33
N THR A 116 10.52 -6.58 -19.80
CA THR A 116 11.64 -7.13 -20.57
C THR A 116 11.85 -8.61 -20.26
N LYS A 117 12.91 -9.20 -20.81
CA LYS A 117 13.29 -10.58 -20.48
C LYS A 117 13.87 -10.67 -19.07
N GLU A 118 14.31 -9.57 -18.47
CA GLU A 118 15.00 -9.57 -17.20
C GLU A 118 14.19 -8.86 -16.11
N GLU A 119 13.32 -7.92 -16.46
CA GLU A 119 12.66 -7.03 -15.52
C GLU A 119 11.16 -6.86 -15.81
N LEU A 120 10.38 -6.74 -14.74
CA LEU A 120 8.97 -6.36 -14.74
C LEU A 120 8.82 -5.15 -13.82
N VAL A 121 8.47 -4.01 -14.39
CA VAL A 121 8.18 -2.79 -13.63
C VAL A 121 6.68 -2.58 -13.64
N ILE A 122 6.07 -2.56 -12.45
CA ILE A 122 4.63 -2.34 -12.28
C ILE A 122 4.35 -1.14 -11.40
N LYS A 123 3.16 -0.59 -11.59
CA LYS A 123 2.53 0.37 -10.70
C LYS A 123 1.20 -0.20 -10.23
N ARG A 124 0.82 0.03 -8.97
CA ARG A 124 -0.51 -0.33 -8.48
C ARG A 124 -1.56 0.49 -9.23
N GLU A 125 -2.56 -0.18 -9.79
CA GLU A 125 -3.73 0.49 -10.36
C GLU A 125 -4.72 0.80 -9.23
N LEU A 126 -5.06 2.08 -9.08
CA LEU A 126 -6.04 2.52 -8.10
C LEU A 126 -7.44 2.48 -8.71
N THR A 127 -8.42 2.10 -7.90
CA THR A 127 -9.82 2.28 -8.24
C THR A 127 -10.18 3.77 -8.28
N GLN A 128 -11.25 4.11 -9.01
CA GLN A 128 -11.75 5.49 -9.01
C GLN A 128 -12.11 5.98 -7.60
N GLN A 129 -12.60 5.09 -6.74
CA GLN A 129 -12.90 5.41 -5.34
C GLN A 129 -11.63 5.77 -4.56
N GLU A 130 -10.56 5.00 -4.70
CA GLU A 130 -9.28 5.29 -4.04
C GLU A 130 -8.66 6.61 -4.52
N ILE A 131 -8.75 6.90 -5.83
CA ILE A 131 -8.28 8.17 -6.40
C ILE A 131 -9.04 9.35 -5.78
N GLU A 132 -10.37 9.27 -5.74
CA GLU A 132 -11.21 10.32 -5.17
C GLU A 132 -11.01 10.46 -3.66
N HIS A 133 -10.86 9.35 -2.94
CA HIS A 133 -10.53 9.36 -1.53
C HIS A 133 -9.16 10.00 -1.26
N SER A 134 -8.16 9.73 -2.10
CA SER A 134 -6.85 10.40 -2.02
C SER A 134 -6.98 11.91 -2.20
N ALA A 135 -7.79 12.37 -3.16
CA ALA A 135 -8.02 13.80 -3.36
C ALA A 135 -8.71 14.46 -2.15
N LEU A 136 -9.57 13.75 -1.41
CA LEU A 136 -10.12 14.23 -0.15
C LEU A 136 -9.05 14.37 0.94
N ILE A 137 -8.14 13.39 1.03
CA ILE A 137 -7.01 13.43 1.96
C ILE A 137 -6.14 14.66 1.66
N ASP A 138 -5.82 14.92 0.40
CA ASP A 138 -5.00 16.06 0.01
C ASP A 138 -5.63 17.40 0.45
N LEU A 139 -6.95 17.55 0.25
CA LEU A 139 -7.69 18.74 0.72
C LEU A 139 -7.64 18.87 2.25
N TYR A 140 -7.75 17.76 2.98
CA TYR A 140 -7.68 17.78 4.45
C TYR A 140 -6.28 18.12 4.95
N VAL A 141 -5.23 17.58 4.32
CA VAL A 141 -3.83 17.90 4.63
C VAL A 141 -3.53 19.38 4.45
N GLU A 142 -4.09 20.03 3.43
CA GLU A 142 -3.98 21.49 3.29
C GLU A 142 -4.56 22.25 4.50
N ILE A 143 -5.69 21.79 5.04
CA ILE A 143 -6.32 22.39 6.22
C ILE A 143 -5.44 22.16 7.45
N GLU A 144 -4.97 20.92 7.68
CA GLU A 144 -4.10 20.60 8.83
C GLU A 144 -2.79 21.39 8.80
N ASN A 145 -2.17 21.52 7.63
CA ASN A 145 -0.95 22.29 7.47
C ASN A 145 -1.14 23.77 7.87
N LEU A 146 -2.31 24.35 7.62
CA LEU A 146 -2.63 25.72 8.07
C LEU A 146 -2.94 25.77 9.57
N THR A 147 -3.66 24.77 10.08
CA THR A 147 -3.99 24.68 11.52
C THR A 147 -2.74 24.58 12.39
N TYR A 148 -1.74 23.81 11.96
CA TYR A 148 -0.54 23.53 12.76
C TYR A 148 0.71 24.29 12.30
N ALA A 149 0.56 25.29 11.43
CA ALA A 149 1.67 26.14 10.97
C ALA A 149 2.25 27.02 12.10
N GLU A 150 1.41 27.44 13.05
CA GLU A 150 1.78 28.34 14.15
C GLU A 150 1.63 27.63 15.51
N SER A 151 2.53 27.94 16.45
CA SER A 151 2.43 27.43 17.82
C SER A 151 1.31 28.12 18.61
N CYS A 152 0.55 27.32 19.37
CA CYS A 152 -0.48 27.83 20.28
C CYS A 152 0.17 28.29 21.59
N LEU A 153 0.22 29.61 21.82
CA LEU A 153 0.77 30.21 23.05
C LEU A 153 -0.30 30.84 23.96
N ASN A 154 -1.42 31.27 23.37
CA ASN A 154 -2.52 31.92 24.05
C ASN A 154 -3.83 31.41 23.44
N ASP A 155 -4.66 30.78 24.25
CA ASP A 155 -5.94 30.16 23.85
C ASP A 155 -6.94 31.17 23.29
N LEU A 156 -6.90 32.42 23.76
CA LEU A 156 -7.76 33.50 23.27
C LEU A 156 -7.52 33.86 21.79
N ASP A 157 -6.36 33.52 21.25
CA ASP A 157 -6.01 33.75 19.85
C ASP A 157 -6.55 32.65 18.93
N TRP A 158 -7.16 31.59 19.49
CA TRP A 158 -7.67 30.45 18.75
C TRP A 158 -9.19 30.36 18.81
N THR A 159 -9.76 29.69 17.82
CA THR A 159 -11.17 29.31 17.75
C THR A 159 -11.27 28.00 16.97
N PHE A 160 -12.47 27.51 16.70
CA PHE A 160 -12.67 26.26 15.95
C PHE A 160 -13.80 26.37 14.93
N ALA A 161 -13.77 25.50 13.93
CA ALA A 161 -14.81 25.37 12.91
C ALA A 161 -15.19 23.89 12.72
N PRO A 162 -16.46 23.59 12.40
CA PRO A 162 -16.83 22.25 11.95
C PRO A 162 -16.18 21.95 10.60
N TYR A 163 -15.79 20.71 10.35
CA TYR A 163 -15.28 20.27 9.05
C TYR A 163 -15.84 18.90 8.66
N GLY A 164 -15.84 18.65 7.35
CA GLY A 164 -16.26 17.38 6.77
C GLY A 164 -17.75 17.15 6.82
N ALA A 165 -18.20 16.08 6.18
CA ALA A 165 -19.58 15.67 6.13
C ALA A 165 -19.69 14.19 6.46
N LYS A 166 -20.44 13.85 7.51
CA LYS A 166 -20.84 12.45 7.73
C LYS A 166 -21.91 12.07 6.73
N ALA A 167 -21.93 10.79 6.32
CA ALA A 167 -22.94 10.28 5.38
C ALA A 167 -24.39 10.42 5.90
N CYS A 168 -24.59 10.43 7.22
CA CYS A 168 -25.89 10.65 7.87
C CYS A 168 -26.25 12.14 8.09
N GLY A 169 -25.35 13.06 7.73
CA GLY A 169 -25.47 14.49 7.99
C GLY A 169 -24.69 14.97 9.21
N GLY A 170 -24.42 16.29 9.23
CA GLY A 170 -23.60 16.94 10.24
C GLY A 170 -22.09 16.82 9.98
N PRO A 171 -21.27 17.57 10.72
CA PRO A 171 -19.83 17.59 10.52
C PRO A 171 -19.17 16.28 10.95
N LYS A 172 -18.05 15.94 10.29
CA LYS A 172 -17.20 14.82 10.70
C LYS A 172 -16.56 15.10 12.04
N GLY A 173 -16.08 16.32 12.24
CA GLY A 173 -15.51 16.81 13.50
C GLY A 173 -15.36 18.32 13.51
N TYR A 174 -14.49 18.80 14.40
CA TYR A 174 -14.12 20.20 14.52
C TYR A 174 -12.60 20.32 14.46
N ILE A 175 -12.12 21.43 13.90
CA ILE A 175 -10.70 21.72 13.78
C ILE A 175 -10.41 23.10 14.38
N PRO A 176 -9.40 23.23 15.27
CA PRO A 176 -9.00 24.54 15.76
C PRO A 176 -8.25 25.31 14.67
N TYR A 177 -8.30 26.64 14.74
CA TYR A 177 -7.51 27.52 13.90
C TYR A 177 -7.23 28.84 14.60
N SER A 178 -6.07 29.43 14.28
CA SER A 178 -5.68 30.73 14.83
C SER A 178 -6.48 31.85 14.17
N LYS A 179 -6.87 32.85 14.95
CA LYS A 179 -7.55 34.06 14.46
C LYS A 179 -6.61 34.99 13.69
N SER A 180 -5.30 34.77 13.74
CA SER A 180 -4.27 35.55 13.04
C SER A 180 -4.11 35.17 11.57
N ILE A 181 -4.52 33.98 11.15
CA ILE A 181 -4.37 33.51 9.76
C ILE A 181 -5.38 34.21 8.83
N ASP A 182 -5.25 33.99 7.52
CA ASP A 182 -6.32 34.32 6.58
C ASP A 182 -7.53 33.40 6.81
N THR A 183 -8.37 33.80 7.76
CA THR A 183 -9.56 33.05 8.19
C THR A 183 -10.56 32.85 7.06
N VAL A 184 -10.65 33.78 6.10
CA VAL A 184 -11.56 33.65 4.96
C VAL A 184 -11.08 32.53 4.05
N SER A 185 -9.79 32.54 3.68
CA SER A 185 -9.21 31.48 2.85
C SER A 185 -9.26 30.12 3.56
N PHE A 186 -8.96 30.08 4.85
CA PHE A 186 -9.00 28.86 5.65
C PHE A 186 -10.41 28.26 5.71
N LEU A 187 -11.43 29.05 6.01
CA LEU A 187 -12.82 28.59 6.06
C LEU A 187 -13.33 28.14 4.68
N GLN A 188 -12.91 28.78 3.59
CA GLN A 188 -13.22 28.33 2.23
C GLN A 188 -12.61 26.94 1.91
N LYS A 189 -11.40 26.64 2.41
CA LYS A 189 -10.79 25.31 2.27
C LYS A 189 -11.59 24.25 3.04
N ILE A 190 -12.04 24.57 4.25
CA ILE A 190 -12.93 23.69 5.03
C ILE A 190 -14.24 23.43 4.28
N GLU A 191 -14.87 24.46 3.72
CA GLU A 191 -16.11 24.31 2.95
C GLU A 191 -15.89 23.43 1.71
N LYS A 192 -14.80 23.65 0.96
CA LYS A 192 -14.43 22.84 -0.19
C LYS A 192 -14.24 21.36 0.17
N TYR A 193 -13.49 21.06 1.24
CA TYR A 193 -13.33 19.69 1.72
C TYR A 193 -14.67 19.08 2.14
N THR A 194 -15.49 19.85 2.84
CA THR A 194 -16.79 19.40 3.36
C THR A 194 -17.77 19.04 2.24
N GLU A 195 -17.87 19.86 1.19
CA GLU A 195 -18.73 19.54 0.05
C GLU A 195 -18.18 18.36 -0.76
N ALA A 196 -16.86 18.29 -0.98
CA ALA A 196 -16.24 17.17 -1.67
C ALA A 196 -16.45 15.83 -0.93
N GLU A 197 -16.32 15.82 0.40
CA GLU A 197 -16.57 14.61 1.20
C GLU A 197 -18.05 14.21 1.16
N LYS A 198 -18.97 15.18 1.14
CA LYS A 198 -20.41 14.93 0.98
C LYS A 198 -20.72 14.29 -0.37
N GLU A 199 -20.18 14.82 -1.45
CA GLU A 199 -20.33 14.25 -2.80
C GLU A 199 -19.75 12.83 -2.88
N TYR A 200 -18.57 12.61 -2.31
CA TYR A 200 -17.93 11.30 -2.23
C TYR A 200 -18.80 10.28 -1.47
N ASN A 201 -19.35 10.67 -0.31
CA ASN A 201 -20.20 9.79 0.49
C ASN A 201 -21.46 9.35 -0.28
N ILE A 202 -22.10 10.28 -0.98
CA ILE A 202 -23.29 10.01 -1.80
C ILE A 202 -22.92 9.08 -2.97
N LYS A 203 -21.83 9.40 -3.67
CA LYS A 203 -21.39 8.67 -4.86
C LYS A 203 -21.03 7.22 -4.56
N TRP A 204 -20.31 6.98 -3.46
CA TRP A 204 -19.80 5.65 -3.10
C TRP A 204 -20.66 4.92 -2.07
N GLY A 205 -21.82 5.48 -1.70
CA GLY A 205 -22.75 4.86 -0.76
C GLY A 205 -22.13 4.60 0.61
N ILE A 206 -21.28 5.52 1.08
CA ILE A 206 -20.59 5.39 2.37
C ILE A 206 -21.62 5.38 3.49
N ILE A 207 -21.51 4.43 4.41
CA ILE A 207 -22.42 4.29 5.55
C ILE A 207 -21.71 4.80 6.80
N SER A 208 -22.39 5.64 7.58
CA SER A 208 -21.93 6.10 8.90
C SER A 208 -22.66 5.37 10.01
N ASP A 209 -22.05 5.32 11.18
CA ASP A 209 -22.65 4.94 12.47
C ASP A 209 -23.79 5.88 12.96
N CYS A 210 -24.11 6.93 12.19
CA CYS A 210 -25.06 7.99 12.52
C CYS A 210 -24.75 8.75 13.83
N SER A 211 -23.50 8.73 14.32
CA SER A 211 -23.11 9.46 15.52
C SER A 211 -22.91 10.95 15.24
N LEU A 212 -23.42 11.80 16.14
CA LEU A 212 -23.21 13.24 16.06
C LEU A 212 -21.87 13.60 16.69
N ALA A 213 -21.06 14.40 15.98
CA ALA A 213 -19.87 14.99 16.58
C ALA A 213 -20.30 15.97 17.68
N ALA A 214 -19.88 15.71 18.91
CA ALA A 214 -20.04 16.68 20.00
C ALA A 214 -19.35 17.99 19.60
N SER A 215 -19.97 19.15 19.88
CA SER A 215 -19.30 20.43 19.67
C SER A 215 -18.31 20.68 20.80
N PRO A 216 -17.08 21.13 20.52
CA PRO A 216 -16.18 21.65 21.55
C PRO A 216 -16.80 22.84 22.29
N LYS A 217 -16.38 23.03 23.53
CA LYS A 217 -16.66 24.20 24.37
C LYS A 217 -15.63 25.31 24.17
N SER A 218 -14.36 24.94 23.98
CA SER A 218 -13.23 25.88 23.85
C SER A 218 -12.02 25.23 23.16
N VAL A 219 -11.01 26.06 22.89
CA VAL A 219 -9.66 25.62 22.52
C VAL A 219 -8.74 25.93 23.71
N GLU A 220 -7.82 25.04 24.04
CA GLU A 220 -6.74 25.27 25.00
C GLU A 220 -5.39 24.99 24.35
N CYS A 221 -4.36 25.79 24.68
CA CYS A 221 -3.01 25.51 24.23
C CYS A 221 -2.34 24.46 25.14
N GLN A 222 -2.07 23.27 24.62
CA GLN A 222 -1.38 22.19 25.34
C GLN A 222 -0.10 21.82 24.60
N ASN A 223 1.05 21.97 25.27
CA ASN A 223 2.38 21.70 24.70
C ASN A 223 2.67 22.43 23.37
N GLY A 224 2.12 23.65 23.21
CA GLY A 224 2.28 24.43 21.97
C GLY A 224 1.31 24.06 20.85
N TYR A 225 0.36 23.14 21.09
CA TYR A 225 -0.67 22.74 20.15
C TYR A 225 -2.05 23.22 20.59
N PRO A 226 -2.92 23.62 19.64
CA PRO A 226 -4.32 23.93 19.95
C PRO A 226 -5.11 22.63 20.15
N THR A 227 -5.65 22.43 21.35
CA THR A 227 -6.44 21.25 21.72
C THR A 227 -7.90 21.62 21.94
N LEU A 228 -8.84 20.87 21.36
CA LEU A 228 -10.28 21.07 21.55
C LEU A 228 -10.75 20.45 22.86
N ILE A 229 -11.51 21.22 23.65
CA ILE A 229 -12.09 20.79 24.93
C ILE A 229 -13.59 20.55 24.76
N TYR A 230 -14.08 19.39 25.20
CA TYR A 230 -15.48 18.96 25.03
C TYR A 230 -16.30 18.94 26.32
#